data_AF-A0A239IWG1-F1
#
_entry.id   AF-A0A239IWG1-F1
#
_cell.length_a   1.000
_cell.length_b   1.000
_cell.length_c   1.000
_cell.angle_alpha   90.00
_cell.angle_beta   90.00
_cell.angle_gamma   90.00
#
_symmetry.space_group_name_H-M   'P 1'
#
loop_
_entity.id
_entity.type
_entity.pdbx_description
1 polymer ?
#
loop_
_entity_poly.entity_id
_entity_poly.type
_entity_poly.pdbx_seq_one_letter_code
_entity_poly.pdbx_strand_id
1 'polypeptide(L)'
;MCTRIHSGLCIFVHMREAPVWYVSYGSNLLAERFATYLTGSPATGEFGFHPPAPSPTPPAQDRWMWIDHALYFAGVSQRWTGSGAFVSTQSGSDPSVAHGYLIEHGQLAHLLAVENVVDDIVAPDPTSIDVGGYAHLDIDRRGEAFRGKYDAVLRLPDIDGIPAVTVTSSIVREHGTPSARYVATIRRGLESSPLELDVDAYLSRAIRTNAAGSDQRV
;
A
#
# COMPACT_ATOMS: atom_id res chain seq x y z
N MET A 1 59.48 -26.17 -6.06
CA MET A 1 58.91 -24.83 -6.32
C MET A 1 57.71 -25.02 -7.25
N CYS A 2 56.52 -25.17 -6.66
CA CYS A 2 55.22 -25.45 -7.30
C CYS A 2 54.20 -24.76 -6.36
N THR A 3 53.14 -24.07 -6.74
CA THR A 3 52.42 -23.87 -7.99
C THR A 3 51.60 -22.57 -7.80
N ARG A 4 51.28 -21.85 -8.89
CA ARG A 4 50.27 -20.78 -8.92
C ARG A 4 48.91 -21.27 -8.40
N ILE A 5 48.18 -20.40 -7.70
CA ILE A 5 46.71 -20.45 -7.61
C ILE A 5 46.19 -19.05 -7.97
N HIS A 6 45.52 -18.98 -9.13
CA HIS A 6 44.57 -17.93 -9.49
C HIS A 6 43.20 -18.38 -9.02
N SER A 7 42.52 -17.57 -8.20
CA SER A 7 41.06 -17.58 -8.07
C SER A 7 40.59 -16.43 -7.20
N GLY A 8 40.64 -15.21 -7.74
CA GLY A 8 39.86 -14.09 -7.22
C GLY A 8 38.39 -14.28 -7.58
N LEU A 9 37.70 -15.17 -6.89
CA LEU A 9 36.24 -15.25 -6.95
C LEU A 9 35.71 -14.09 -6.11
N CYS A 10 35.39 -12.96 -6.76
CA CYS A 10 34.51 -11.97 -6.16
C CYS A 10 33.14 -12.66 -5.97
N ILE A 11 32.91 -13.21 -4.79
CA ILE A 11 31.59 -13.62 -4.36
C ILE A 11 30.82 -12.30 -4.20
N PHE A 12 30.07 -11.90 -5.23
CA PHE A 12 28.97 -10.97 -5.05
C PHE A 12 27.96 -11.69 -4.16
N VAL A 13 28.12 -11.54 -2.85
CA VAL A 13 27.03 -11.77 -1.92
C VAL A 13 26.00 -10.72 -2.31
N HIS A 14 25.03 -11.11 -3.15
CA HIS A 14 23.78 -10.37 -3.22
C HIS A 14 23.21 -10.43 -1.82
N MET A 15 23.47 -9.39 -1.03
CA MET A 15 22.70 -9.08 0.16
C MET A 15 21.28 -8.94 -0.35
N ARG A 16 20.48 -10.01 -0.25
CA ARG A 16 19.04 -9.91 -0.52
C ARG A 16 18.54 -8.89 0.50
N GLU A 17 17.99 -7.80 0.01
CA GLU A 17 17.33 -6.82 0.86
C GLU A 17 16.29 -7.55 1.72
N ALA A 18 16.25 -7.22 3.00
CA ALA A 18 15.34 -7.89 3.93
C ALA A 18 13.89 -7.69 3.44
N PRO A 19 13.04 -8.74 3.50
CA PRO A 19 11.67 -8.62 3.07
C PRO A 19 10.89 -7.68 3.99
N VAL A 20 9.79 -7.16 3.47
CA VAL A 20 8.91 -6.22 4.17
C VAL A 20 7.46 -6.63 4.00
N TRP A 21 6.65 -6.47 5.05
CA TRP A 21 5.21 -6.59 4.94
C TRP A 21 4.61 -5.30 4.40
N TYR A 22 4.04 -5.35 3.19
CA TYR A 22 3.13 -4.31 2.71
C TYR A 22 1.71 -4.62 3.17
N VAL A 23 1.16 -3.74 4.00
CA VAL A 23 -0.17 -3.91 4.63
C VAL A 23 -1.18 -3.02 3.92
N SER A 24 -2.01 -3.61 3.05
CA SER A 24 -3.05 -2.90 2.32
C SER A 24 -4.35 -2.84 3.13
N TYR A 25 -5.03 -1.70 3.10
CA TYR A 25 -6.37 -1.48 3.67
C TYR A 25 -7.43 -1.10 2.62
N GLY A 26 -7.00 -0.89 1.37
CA GLY A 26 -7.83 -0.35 0.29
C GLY A 26 -8.16 -1.39 -0.77
N SER A 27 -8.17 -1.00 -2.04
CA SER A 27 -8.47 -1.91 -3.14
C SER A 27 -7.49 -3.09 -3.28
N ASN A 28 -6.27 -2.97 -2.75
CA ASN A 28 -5.30 -4.07 -2.67
C ASN A 28 -5.64 -5.09 -1.57
N LEU A 29 -6.76 -4.96 -0.84
CA LEU A 29 -7.30 -6.08 -0.04
C LEU A 29 -7.61 -7.30 -0.92
N LEU A 30 -7.95 -7.05 -2.19
CA LEU A 30 -8.18 -8.08 -3.20
C LEU A 30 -6.83 -8.54 -3.79
N ALA A 31 -6.44 -9.79 -3.49
CA ALA A 31 -5.13 -10.32 -3.87
C ALA A 31 -4.87 -10.32 -5.39
N GLU A 32 -5.87 -10.62 -6.22
CA GLU A 32 -5.75 -10.56 -7.69
C GLU A 32 -5.52 -9.14 -8.21
N ARG A 33 -6.01 -8.10 -7.51
CA ARG A 33 -5.66 -6.71 -7.84
C ARG A 33 -4.22 -6.45 -7.48
N PHE A 34 -3.82 -6.80 -6.25
CA PHE A 34 -2.45 -6.58 -5.81
C PHE A 34 -1.43 -7.31 -6.71
N ALA A 35 -1.74 -8.52 -7.16
CA ALA A 35 -0.90 -9.27 -8.10
C ALA A 35 -0.56 -8.49 -9.38
N THR A 36 -1.43 -7.61 -9.86
CA THR A 36 -1.14 -6.77 -11.04
C THR A 36 -0.02 -5.76 -10.82
N TYR A 37 0.24 -5.35 -9.57
CA TYR A 37 1.41 -4.51 -9.25
C TYR A 37 2.72 -5.29 -9.43
N LEU A 38 2.70 -6.62 -9.26
CA LEU A 38 3.88 -7.47 -9.36
C LEU A 38 4.07 -7.99 -10.78
N THR A 39 3.02 -8.57 -11.36
CA THR A 39 3.10 -9.23 -12.67
C THR A 39 2.80 -8.30 -13.85
N GLY A 40 2.27 -7.11 -13.58
CA GLY A 40 1.76 -6.18 -14.59
C GLY A 40 0.38 -6.57 -15.13
N SER A 41 -0.24 -5.63 -15.84
CA SER A 41 -1.52 -5.82 -16.53
C SER A 41 -1.66 -4.88 -17.74
N PRO A 42 -2.33 -5.30 -18.82
CA PRO A 42 -2.58 -4.44 -19.97
C PRO A 42 -3.67 -3.40 -19.68
N ALA A 43 -3.79 -2.36 -20.51
CA ALA A 43 -4.82 -1.33 -20.39
C ALA A 43 -6.27 -1.87 -20.47
N THR A 44 -6.45 -3.02 -21.12
CA THR A 44 -7.73 -3.73 -21.24
C THR A 44 -8.04 -4.65 -20.05
N GLY A 45 -7.09 -4.82 -19.12
CA GLY A 45 -7.29 -5.61 -17.91
C GLY A 45 -8.31 -4.96 -16.97
N GLU A 46 -8.94 -5.76 -16.11
CA GLU A 46 -9.96 -5.30 -15.17
C GLU A 46 -9.48 -4.11 -14.33
N PHE A 47 -8.24 -4.15 -13.85
CA PHE A 47 -7.67 -3.11 -12.98
C PHE A 47 -6.94 -2.00 -13.76
N GLY A 48 -7.04 -2.00 -15.09
CA GLY A 48 -6.30 -1.11 -15.97
C GLY A 48 -4.82 -1.49 -16.11
N PHE A 49 -4.04 -0.62 -16.75
CA PHE A 49 -2.62 -0.87 -17.00
C PHE A 49 -1.78 -0.74 -15.72
N HIS A 50 -0.92 -1.73 -15.47
CA HIS A 50 0.15 -1.68 -14.47
C HIS A 50 1.45 -2.18 -15.12
N PRO A 51 2.59 -1.47 -14.95
CA PRO A 51 3.89 -2.03 -15.33
C PRO A 51 4.26 -3.19 -14.37
N PRO A 52 4.93 -4.24 -14.86
CA PRO A 52 5.41 -5.31 -13.99
C PRO A 52 6.51 -4.80 -13.05
N ALA A 53 6.59 -5.37 -11.86
CA ALA A 53 7.65 -5.09 -10.90
C ALA A 53 9.00 -5.64 -11.39
N PRO A 54 10.13 -5.11 -10.87
CA PRO A 54 11.47 -5.65 -11.16
C PRO A 54 11.58 -7.15 -10.88
N SER A 55 10.88 -7.62 -9.85
CA SER A 55 10.68 -9.03 -9.53
C SER A 55 9.19 -9.35 -9.55
N PRO A 56 8.70 -10.21 -10.46
CA PRO A 56 7.28 -10.57 -10.55
C PRO A 56 6.91 -11.74 -9.64
N THR A 57 7.74 -12.07 -8.65
CA THR A 57 7.47 -13.18 -7.72
C THR A 57 6.24 -12.88 -6.88
N PRO A 58 5.35 -13.86 -6.64
CA PRO A 58 4.22 -13.67 -5.74
C PRO A 58 4.69 -13.37 -4.32
N PRO A 59 3.83 -12.78 -3.46
CA PRO A 59 4.14 -12.60 -2.05
C PRO A 59 4.54 -13.92 -1.42
N ALA A 60 5.60 -13.91 -0.61
CA ALA A 60 6.09 -15.12 0.04
C ALA A 60 5.06 -15.66 1.06
N GLN A 61 4.29 -14.76 1.66
CA GLN A 61 3.19 -15.02 2.58
C GLN A 61 2.17 -13.88 2.49
N ASP A 62 0.94 -14.15 2.92
CA ASP A 62 -0.09 -13.15 3.15
C ASP A 62 -0.74 -13.32 4.52
N ARG A 63 -1.36 -12.26 5.05
CA ARG A 63 -2.04 -12.29 6.35
C ARG A 63 -3.16 -11.26 6.43
N TRP A 64 -4.31 -11.68 6.94
CA TRP A 64 -5.40 -10.78 7.31
C TRP A 64 -5.26 -10.29 8.75
N MET A 65 -5.52 -9.01 8.98
CA MET A 65 -5.42 -8.38 10.31
C MET A 65 -6.28 -7.14 10.42
N TRP A 66 -6.36 -6.60 11.63
CA TRP A 66 -6.84 -5.26 11.91
C TRP A 66 -5.66 -4.34 12.18
N ILE A 67 -5.75 -3.09 11.72
CA ILE A 67 -4.82 -2.02 12.05
C ILE A 67 -5.58 -0.92 12.77
N ASP A 68 -4.97 -0.31 13.79
CA ASP A 68 -5.59 0.74 14.62
C ASP A 68 -5.59 2.11 13.93
N HIS A 69 -5.67 2.13 12.60
CA HIS A 69 -5.65 3.33 11.78
C HIS A 69 -6.96 3.44 11.00
N ALA A 70 -7.71 4.51 11.24
CA ALA A 70 -9.04 4.69 10.69
C ALA A 70 -9.01 4.89 9.16
N LEU A 71 -9.75 4.05 8.44
CA LEU A 71 -10.00 4.16 7.01
C LEU A 71 -10.95 5.31 6.71
N TYR A 72 -10.59 6.13 5.74
CA TYR A 72 -11.44 7.17 5.16
C TYR A 72 -11.25 7.22 3.64
N PHE A 73 -12.17 7.85 2.92
CA PHE A 73 -12.02 8.07 1.47
C PHE A 73 -11.88 9.55 1.17
N ALA A 74 -10.86 9.86 0.36
CA ALA A 74 -10.51 11.25 0.06
C ALA A 74 -9.96 11.45 -1.36
N GLY A 75 -9.86 12.72 -1.75
CA GLY A 75 -9.36 13.16 -3.05
C GLY A 75 -10.30 12.87 -4.22
N VAL A 76 -9.92 13.34 -5.41
CA VAL A 76 -10.68 13.16 -6.66
C VAL A 76 -9.82 12.39 -7.67
N SER A 77 -10.40 11.39 -8.33
CA SER A 77 -9.82 10.70 -9.49
C SER A 77 -10.62 11.01 -10.74
N GLN A 78 -10.00 11.60 -11.77
CA GLN A 78 -10.63 11.85 -13.08
C GLN A 78 -10.86 10.56 -13.90
N ARG A 79 -10.15 9.47 -13.59
CA ARG A 79 -10.26 8.19 -14.30
C ARG A 79 -11.38 7.29 -13.76
N TRP A 80 -11.92 7.59 -12.57
CA TRP A 80 -12.89 6.75 -11.86
C TRP A 80 -14.07 7.50 -11.21
N THR A 81 -14.16 8.83 -11.36
CA THR A 81 -15.21 9.68 -10.74
C THR A 81 -15.47 9.35 -9.26
N GLY A 82 -14.41 9.23 -8.45
CA GLY A 82 -14.54 8.94 -7.01
C GLY A 82 -13.23 9.02 -6.23
N SER A 83 -13.36 9.00 -4.90
CA SER A 83 -12.27 9.08 -3.92
C SER A 83 -11.55 7.75 -3.69
N GLY A 84 -10.25 7.82 -3.37
CA GLY A 84 -9.41 6.68 -3.01
C GLY A 84 -9.41 6.44 -1.49
N ALA A 85 -9.04 5.24 -1.06
CA ALA A 85 -8.89 4.89 0.35
C ALA A 85 -7.60 5.45 0.95
N PHE A 86 -7.68 5.95 2.17
CA PHE A 86 -6.54 6.37 3.00
C PHE A 86 -6.75 5.89 4.43
N VAL A 87 -5.66 5.74 5.19
CA VAL A 87 -5.74 5.56 6.65
C VAL A 87 -5.11 6.75 7.37
N SER A 88 -5.66 7.09 8.53
CA SER A 88 -5.07 8.09 9.43
C SER A 88 -3.63 7.72 9.78
N THR A 89 -2.70 8.68 9.77
CA THR A 89 -1.34 8.49 10.29
C THR A 89 -1.31 8.37 11.81
N GLN A 90 -2.36 8.84 12.49
CA GLN A 90 -2.56 8.65 13.92
C GLN A 90 -3.31 7.36 14.17
N SER A 91 -2.80 6.56 15.11
CA SER A 91 -3.55 5.42 15.63
C SER A 91 -4.73 5.88 16.49
N GLY A 92 -5.78 5.07 16.56
CA GLY A 92 -7.00 5.38 17.29
C GLY A 92 -7.88 4.15 17.51
N SER A 93 -9.07 4.38 18.05
CA SER A 93 -10.01 3.31 18.42
C SER A 93 -10.87 2.79 17.26
N ASP A 94 -10.70 3.33 16.05
CA ASP A 94 -11.44 2.94 14.85
C ASP A 94 -10.55 2.06 13.96
N PRO A 95 -10.54 0.74 14.16
CA PRO A 95 -9.65 -0.14 13.41
C PRO A 95 -10.20 -0.39 12.00
N SER A 96 -9.26 -0.67 11.10
CA SER A 96 -9.50 -1.03 9.70
C SER A 96 -9.00 -2.42 9.40
N VAL A 97 -9.74 -3.15 8.56
CA VAL A 97 -9.30 -4.44 8.03
C VAL A 97 -8.17 -4.22 7.04
N ALA A 98 -7.15 -5.05 7.15
CA ALA A 98 -5.99 -5.04 6.28
C ALA A 98 -5.61 -6.44 5.80
N HIS A 99 -4.98 -6.47 4.63
CA HIS A 99 -4.38 -7.64 4.01
C HIS A 99 -2.90 -7.33 3.80
N GLY A 100 -2.05 -8.00 4.58
CA GLY A 100 -0.60 -7.92 4.49
C GLY A 100 -0.05 -8.88 3.44
N TYR A 101 0.97 -8.44 2.72
CA TYR A 101 1.74 -9.22 1.76
C TYR A 101 3.23 -9.11 2.08
N LEU A 102 3.90 -10.24 2.28
CA LEU A 102 5.34 -10.29 2.49
C LEU A 102 6.05 -10.23 1.13
N ILE A 103 6.70 -9.10 0.84
CA ILE A 103 7.29 -8.79 -0.46
C ILE A 103 8.76 -8.38 -0.34
N GLU A 104 9.45 -8.33 -1.47
CA GLU A 104 10.81 -7.79 -1.57
C GLU A 104 10.77 -6.25 -1.46
N HIS A 105 11.83 -5.64 -0.91
CA HIS A 105 11.89 -4.18 -0.78
C HIS A 105 11.83 -3.46 -2.14
N GLY A 106 12.47 -4.00 -3.17
CA GLY A 106 12.31 -3.53 -4.55
C GLY A 106 10.87 -3.59 -5.10
N GLN A 107 10.05 -4.56 -4.65
CA GLN A 107 8.62 -4.60 -5.00
C GLN A 107 7.83 -3.51 -4.27
N LEU A 108 8.21 -3.17 -3.03
CA LEU A 108 7.63 -2.02 -2.31
C LEU A 108 7.95 -0.70 -3.04
N ALA A 109 9.21 -0.48 -3.41
CA ALA A 109 9.64 0.69 -4.18
C ALA A 109 8.84 0.85 -5.48
N HIS A 110 8.68 -0.25 -6.24
CA HIS A 110 7.84 -0.30 -7.44
C HIS A 110 6.39 0.08 -7.16
N LEU A 111 5.78 -0.51 -6.12
CA LEU A 111 4.40 -0.17 -5.73
C LEU A 111 4.25 1.33 -5.43
N LEU A 112 5.19 1.91 -4.69
CA LEU A 112 5.18 3.34 -4.35
C LEU A 112 5.26 4.23 -5.59
N ALA A 113 6.11 3.86 -6.56
CA ALA A 113 6.28 4.59 -7.81
C ALA A 113 4.99 4.53 -8.65
N VAL A 114 4.37 3.35 -8.76
CA VAL A 114 3.10 3.16 -9.49
C VAL A 114 1.95 3.94 -8.84
N GLU A 115 1.78 3.87 -7.51
CA GLU A 115 0.72 4.60 -6.79
C GLU A 115 0.86 6.13 -6.90
N ASN A 116 2.08 6.63 -7.09
CA ASN A 116 2.36 8.06 -7.21
C ASN A 116 2.59 8.55 -8.65
N VAL A 117 2.54 7.65 -9.65
CA VAL A 117 2.71 7.94 -11.08
C VAL A 117 4.04 8.65 -11.39
N VAL A 118 5.12 8.07 -10.87
CA VAL A 118 6.51 8.47 -11.12
C VAL A 118 7.32 7.27 -11.62
N ASP A 119 8.45 7.54 -12.27
CA ASP A 119 9.26 6.48 -12.89
C ASP A 119 9.98 5.61 -11.86
N ASP A 120 10.44 6.20 -10.76
CA ASP A 120 11.16 5.50 -9.69
C ASP A 120 11.01 6.22 -8.33
N ILE A 121 11.09 5.46 -7.25
CA ILE A 121 11.08 5.93 -5.85
C ILE A 121 12.04 5.06 -5.03
N VAL A 122 12.87 5.71 -4.21
CA VAL A 122 13.60 5.01 -3.14
C VAL A 122 12.64 4.77 -1.98
N ALA A 123 12.27 3.51 -1.75
CA ALA A 123 11.50 3.15 -0.57
C ALA A 123 12.37 3.35 0.70
N PRO A 124 11.83 3.95 1.78
CA PRO A 124 12.57 4.09 3.02
C PRO A 124 12.88 2.71 3.63
N ASP A 125 13.95 2.62 4.41
CA ASP A 125 14.20 1.46 5.27
C ASP A 125 13.16 1.46 6.41
N PRO A 126 12.24 0.48 6.48
CA PRO A 126 11.21 0.45 7.51
C PRO A 126 11.77 0.39 8.94
N THR A 127 13.00 -0.10 9.13
CA THR A 127 13.65 -0.18 10.45
C THR A 127 14.17 1.16 10.94
N SER A 128 14.28 2.15 10.05
CA SER A 128 14.65 3.53 10.38
C SER A 128 13.46 4.38 10.87
N ILE A 129 12.25 3.82 10.86
CA ILE A 129 11.01 4.50 11.24
C ILE A 129 10.51 3.86 12.55
N ASP A 130 10.23 4.69 13.55
CA ASP A 130 9.58 4.22 14.78
C ASP A 130 8.19 3.64 14.48
N VAL A 131 7.77 2.59 15.20
CA VAL A 131 6.42 2.04 15.08
C VAL A 131 5.37 3.11 15.42
N GLY A 132 4.41 3.31 14.51
CA GLY A 132 3.42 4.40 14.57
C GLY A 132 3.90 5.71 13.93
N GLY A 133 5.19 5.84 13.61
CA GLY A 133 5.75 6.93 12.82
C GLY A 133 5.67 6.67 11.32
N TYR A 134 5.97 7.68 10.51
CA TYR A 134 6.02 7.54 9.05
C TYR A 134 7.20 8.29 8.45
N ALA A 135 7.69 7.80 7.30
CA ALA A 135 8.64 8.51 6.47
C ALA A 135 7.90 9.20 5.31
N HIS A 136 8.33 10.42 5.00
CA HIS A 136 7.87 11.10 3.79
C HIS A 136 8.59 10.56 2.56
N LEU A 137 7.85 10.37 1.48
CA LEU A 137 8.44 10.13 0.18
C LEU A 137 8.88 11.47 -0.44
N ASP A 138 10.08 11.45 -1.03
CA ASP A 138 10.60 12.57 -1.82
C ASP A 138 9.99 12.53 -3.22
N ILE A 139 8.77 13.04 -3.32
CA ILE A 139 7.99 13.09 -4.56
C ILE A 139 7.42 14.49 -4.74
N ASP A 140 7.43 14.98 -5.98
CA ASP A 140 6.89 16.30 -6.30
C ASP A 140 5.37 16.31 -6.11
N ARG A 141 4.93 17.01 -5.05
CA ARG A 141 3.52 17.19 -4.70
C ARG A 141 2.85 18.36 -5.43
N ARG A 142 3.61 19.14 -6.21
CA ARG A 142 3.11 20.34 -6.93
C ARG A 142 2.55 20.01 -8.32
N GLY A 143 2.59 18.74 -8.73
CA GLY A 143 2.08 18.26 -10.03
C GLY A 143 0.56 18.04 -10.08
N GLU A 144 0.12 17.31 -11.12
CA GLU A 144 -1.28 16.95 -11.36
C GLU A 144 -1.97 16.39 -10.12
N ALA A 145 -3.28 16.63 -9.96
CA ALA A 145 -4.06 16.36 -8.75
C ALA A 145 -4.04 14.89 -8.25
N PHE A 146 -3.40 13.96 -8.96
CA PHE A 146 -3.24 12.55 -8.61
C PHE A 146 -1.81 12.10 -8.28
N ARG A 147 -0.79 12.91 -8.58
CA ARG A 147 0.58 12.63 -8.18
C ARG A 147 0.77 12.95 -6.70
N GLY A 148 1.61 12.15 -6.04
CA GLY A 148 1.99 12.42 -4.65
C GLY A 148 0.87 12.33 -3.63
N LYS A 149 -0.20 11.57 -3.92
CA LYS A 149 -1.31 11.34 -2.97
C LYS A 149 -0.89 10.46 -1.81
N TYR A 150 -0.01 9.50 -2.07
CA TYR A 150 0.47 8.52 -1.12
C TYR A 150 1.92 8.83 -0.79
N ASP A 151 2.13 9.91 -0.03
CA ASP A 151 3.42 10.51 0.29
C ASP A 151 3.97 10.13 1.66
N ALA A 152 3.29 9.21 2.38
CA ALA A 152 3.71 8.72 3.69
C ALA A 152 3.78 7.18 3.70
N VAL A 153 4.95 6.66 4.05
CA VAL A 153 5.15 5.23 4.40
C VAL A 153 5.04 5.12 5.91
N LEU A 154 3.90 4.65 6.39
CA LEU A 154 3.56 4.53 7.80
C LEU A 154 4.01 3.18 8.34
N ARG A 155 4.77 3.21 9.44
CA ARG A 155 5.29 2.04 10.12
C ARG A 155 4.24 1.44 11.06
N LEU A 156 3.89 0.18 10.83
CA LEU A 156 3.01 -0.62 11.68
C LEU A 156 3.83 -1.51 12.61
N PRO A 157 3.25 -2.20 13.61
CA PRO A 157 3.96 -3.23 14.37
C PRO A 157 4.50 -4.36 13.48
N ASP A 158 5.58 -5.00 13.89
CA ASP A 158 6.17 -6.12 13.16
C ASP A 158 5.21 -7.31 13.05
N ILE A 159 5.27 -8.00 11.91
CA ILE A 159 4.56 -9.25 11.69
C ILE A 159 5.61 -10.36 11.64
N ASP A 160 5.58 -11.25 12.63
CA ASP A 160 6.56 -12.32 12.84
C ASP A 160 8.02 -11.83 12.90
N GLY A 161 8.23 -10.66 13.51
CA GLY A 161 9.55 -10.03 13.64
C GLY A 161 10.07 -9.40 12.34
N ILE A 162 9.23 -9.28 11.32
CA ILE A 162 9.55 -8.61 10.06
C ILE A 162 8.86 -7.23 10.04
N PRO A 163 9.56 -6.16 9.62
CA PRO A 163 8.97 -4.83 9.52
C PRO A 163 7.74 -4.80 8.63
N ALA A 164 6.72 -4.06 9.07
CA ALA A 164 5.47 -3.88 8.36
C ALA A 164 5.20 -2.41 8.12
N VAL A 165 4.78 -2.09 6.90
CA VAL A 165 4.44 -0.72 6.49
C VAL A 165 3.13 -0.72 5.74
N THR A 166 2.42 0.39 5.87
CA THR A 166 1.35 0.76 4.95
C THR A 166 1.69 2.09 4.28
N VAL A 167 0.92 2.45 3.25
CA VAL A 167 1.15 3.67 2.49
C VAL A 167 -0.10 4.53 2.57
N THR A 168 0.03 5.80 2.94
CA THR A 168 -1.08 6.73 3.09
C THR A 168 -0.63 8.15 2.73
N SER A 169 -1.43 9.17 3.04
CA SER A 169 -1.03 10.57 2.92
C SER A 169 -0.53 11.13 4.24
N SER A 170 0.50 11.98 4.18
CA SER A 170 1.03 12.69 5.35
C SER A 170 0.10 13.80 5.87
N ILE A 171 -0.87 14.21 5.04
CA ILE A 171 -1.90 15.19 5.38
C ILE A 171 -3.28 14.54 5.28
N VAL A 172 -4.20 14.98 6.14
CA VAL A 172 -5.60 14.62 5.99
C VAL A 172 -6.12 15.26 4.71
N ARG A 173 -6.53 14.42 3.76
CA ARG A 173 -7.05 14.87 2.47
C ARG A 173 -8.54 15.16 2.58
N GLU A 174 -9.01 16.07 1.73
CA GLU A 174 -10.44 16.38 1.65
C GLU A 174 -11.26 15.12 1.36
N HIS A 175 -12.20 14.84 2.25
CA HIS A 175 -13.10 13.70 2.17
C HIS A 175 -13.92 13.73 0.89
N GLY A 176 -14.24 12.55 0.39
CA GLY A 176 -15.15 12.43 -0.74
C GLY A 176 -15.75 11.03 -0.85
N THR A 177 -16.55 10.86 -1.88
CA THR A 177 -17.31 9.63 -2.10
C THR A 177 -16.54 8.71 -3.05
N PRO A 178 -16.22 7.47 -2.64
CA PRO A 178 -15.63 6.49 -3.54
C PRO A 178 -16.65 6.07 -4.62
N SER A 179 -16.17 5.67 -5.80
CA SER A 179 -17.07 5.19 -6.84
C SER A 179 -17.59 3.80 -6.50
N ALA A 180 -18.79 3.45 -7.00
CA ALA A 180 -19.38 2.13 -6.76
C ALA A 180 -18.47 0.98 -7.21
N ARG A 181 -17.76 1.16 -8.34
CA ARG A 181 -16.76 0.19 -8.82
C ARG A 181 -15.60 0.01 -7.83
N TYR A 182 -15.09 1.10 -7.26
CA TYR A 182 -14.01 1.04 -6.28
C TYR A 182 -14.45 0.32 -5.00
N VAL A 183 -15.64 0.65 -4.49
CA VAL A 183 -16.24 -0.04 -3.33
C VAL A 183 -16.46 -1.52 -3.62
N ALA A 184 -16.91 -1.89 -4.83
CA ALA A 184 -17.08 -3.28 -5.22
C ALA A 184 -15.74 -4.05 -5.21
N THR A 185 -14.63 -3.45 -5.65
CA THR A 185 -13.31 -4.08 -5.55
C THR A 185 -12.88 -4.30 -4.10
N ILE A 186 -13.07 -3.31 -3.21
CA ILE A 186 -12.77 -3.45 -1.78
C ILE A 186 -13.63 -4.55 -1.16
N ARG A 187 -14.93 -4.58 -1.47
CA ARG A 187 -15.87 -5.62 -1.03
C ARG A 187 -15.41 -7.01 -1.42
N ARG A 188 -15.04 -7.23 -2.69
CA ARG A 188 -14.52 -8.53 -3.16
C ARG A 188 -13.30 -9.00 -2.36
N GLY A 189 -12.43 -8.07 -1.96
CA GLY A 189 -11.31 -8.36 -1.07
C GLY A 189 -11.78 -8.74 0.34
N LEU A 190 -12.65 -7.94 0.95
CA LEU A 190 -13.18 -8.23 2.29
C LEU A 190 -13.94 -9.57 2.36
N GLU A 191 -14.71 -9.90 1.32
CA GLU A 191 -15.44 -11.18 1.21
C GLU A 191 -14.52 -12.39 1.02
N SER A 192 -13.28 -12.19 0.56
CA SER A 192 -12.28 -13.27 0.50
C SER A 192 -11.48 -13.42 1.79
N SER A 193 -11.72 -12.57 2.78
CA SER A 193 -11.09 -12.64 4.09
C SER A 193 -11.62 -13.81 4.92
N PRO A 194 -10.78 -14.50 5.71
CA PRO A 194 -11.23 -15.46 6.71
C PRO A 194 -11.78 -14.80 7.97
N LEU A 195 -11.74 -13.46 8.08
CA LEU A 195 -12.24 -12.73 9.24
C LEU A 195 -13.76 -12.79 9.31
N GLU A 196 -14.29 -12.99 10.52
CA GLU A 196 -15.73 -12.84 10.78
C GLU A 196 -16.08 -11.35 10.77
N LEU A 197 -16.64 -10.89 9.65
CA LEU A 197 -16.90 -9.48 9.37
C LEU A 197 -18.24 -9.30 8.65
N ASP A 198 -19.08 -8.40 9.17
CA ASP A 198 -20.17 -7.84 8.37
C ASP A 198 -19.60 -6.80 7.39
N VAL A 199 -19.38 -7.24 6.15
CA VAL A 199 -18.78 -6.44 5.08
C VAL A 199 -19.63 -5.20 4.74
N ASP A 200 -20.96 -5.33 4.79
CA ASP A 200 -21.88 -4.22 4.52
C ASP A 200 -21.79 -3.15 5.62
N ALA A 201 -21.83 -3.58 6.88
CA ALA A 201 -21.70 -2.69 8.02
C ALA A 201 -20.32 -2.00 8.03
N TYR A 202 -19.25 -2.74 7.72
CA TYR A 202 -17.88 -2.22 7.66
C TYR A 202 -17.74 -1.11 6.61
N LEU A 203 -18.14 -1.37 5.36
CA LEU A 203 -18.05 -0.40 4.28
C LEU A 203 -18.97 0.81 4.51
N SER A 204 -20.18 0.56 5.01
CA SER A 204 -21.12 1.64 5.32
C SER A 204 -20.60 2.56 6.43
N ARG A 205 -19.90 2.01 7.44
CA ARG A 205 -19.24 2.81 8.48
C ARG A 205 -18.15 3.69 7.87
N ALA A 206 -17.23 3.12 7.10
CA ALA A 206 -16.12 3.86 6.48
C ALA A 206 -16.63 5.00 5.57
N ILE A 207 -17.70 4.76 4.79
CA ILE A 207 -18.30 5.79 3.93
C ILE A 207 -18.99 6.89 4.75
N ARG A 208 -19.67 6.56 5.86
CA ARG A 208 -20.31 7.57 6.72
C ARG A 208 -19.31 8.45 7.47
N THR A 209 -18.19 7.90 7.92
CA THR A 209 -17.13 8.67 8.59
C THR A 209 -16.66 9.84 7.71
N ASN A 210 -16.66 9.66 6.38
CA ASN A 210 -16.34 10.74 5.46
C ASN A 210 -17.34 11.90 5.53
N ALA A 211 -18.63 11.60 5.65
CA ALA A 211 -19.71 12.60 5.70
C ALA A 211 -19.71 13.39 7.03
N ALA A 212 -19.33 12.75 8.15
CA ALA A 212 -19.21 13.43 9.43
C ALA A 212 -17.99 14.38 9.46
N GLY A 213 -16.88 14.01 8.82
CA GLY A 213 -15.69 14.87 8.73
C GLY A 213 -15.84 16.07 7.78
N SER A 214 -16.84 16.08 6.90
CA SER A 214 -17.16 17.26 6.06
C SER A 214 -17.92 18.37 6.79
N ASP A 215 -18.49 18.10 7.96
CA ASP A 215 -19.34 19.03 8.73
C ASP A 215 -18.58 19.81 9.82
N GLN A 216 -17.27 19.57 9.97
CA GLN A 216 -16.40 20.26 10.95
C GLN A 216 -15.63 21.45 10.39
N ARG A 217 -16.05 22.04 9.26
CA ARG A 217 -15.50 23.31 8.76
C ARG A 217 -16.43 24.48 9.10
N VAL A 218 -16.13 25.17 10.21
CA VAL A 218 -16.45 26.59 10.43
C VAL A 218 -15.27 27.42 9.97
#